data_AF-W0PFQ1-F1
#
_entry.id   AF-W0PFQ1-F1
#
_cell.length_a   1.000
_cell.length_b   1.000
_cell.length_c   1.000
_cell.angle_alpha   90.00
_cell.angle_beta   90.00
_cell.angle_gamma   90.00
#
_symmetry.space_group_name_H-M   'P 1'
#
loop_
_entity.id
_entity.type
_entity.pdbx_description
1 polymer ?
#
loop_
_entity_poly.entity_id
_entity_poly.type
_entity_poly.pdbx_seq_one_letter_code
_entity_poly.pdbx_strand_id
1 'polypeptide(L)'
;MISQRFGYLGKCFLILLIALIYIPSWAFATEYYISPTGDDTNSGTTRELAFKSIAKALDVVYDSNHSANDVITVHVLPGTYTGQYKGIVLGKSLPTVKIVGEIKNGLRPVFSNGGIHKEWITLYAKDGQKLNLTIENIEVKKYFSVLSVVGDRDSASRGNSELTLKNNVFRTIGSKQTNSKGRIAFGAIRLINSSNNKIIGNQFIDIRNSEVCGGLHAIYLAHFSSKNKIINNVFDGTCGAPIKFRDRANGNVVENNKFVNLENVPALQEWFCDRVANKDCKKPAGECPSILNVERNNQFSVDSVPPIELMGRKVQRPWCSTKSFSGARIISQ
;
A
#
# COMPACT_ATOMS: atom_id res chain seq x y z
N MET A 1 12.65 -21.43 89.56
CA MET A 1 13.01 -20.05 89.17
C MET A 1 14.32 -20.14 88.42
N ILE A 2 14.41 -19.59 87.19
CA ILE A 2 15.58 -19.60 86.27
C ILE A 2 15.82 -20.99 85.65
N SER A 3 16.00 -21.24 84.35
CA SER A 3 15.87 -20.52 83.07
C SER A 3 16.11 -21.60 81.98
N GLN A 4 15.11 -21.96 81.18
CA GLN A 4 15.32 -22.73 79.95
C GLN A 4 14.92 -21.88 78.73
N ARG A 5 15.92 -21.51 77.93
CA ARG A 5 15.75 -20.99 76.56
C ARG A 5 16.35 -22.02 75.60
N PHE A 6 15.50 -22.77 74.91
CA PHE A 6 15.84 -23.39 73.64
C PHE A 6 14.92 -22.81 72.57
N GLY A 7 15.55 -22.25 71.53
CA GLY A 7 14.91 -21.46 70.49
C GLY A 7 13.97 -22.30 69.63
N TYR A 8 12.79 -21.75 69.40
CA TYR A 8 11.79 -22.30 68.49
C TYR A 8 12.26 -22.19 67.03
N LEU A 9 12.35 -23.38 66.41
CA LEU A 9 11.89 -23.68 65.06
C LEU A 9 10.79 -22.70 64.59
N GLY A 10 10.96 -22.05 63.44
CA GLY A 10 9.87 -21.27 62.86
C GLY A 10 10.24 -20.32 61.74
N LYS A 11 11.15 -20.69 60.83
CA LYS A 11 11.41 -19.94 59.59
C LYS A 11 11.70 -20.89 58.43
N CYS A 12 10.71 -21.67 58.02
CA CYS A 12 10.81 -22.48 56.78
C CYS A 12 9.46 -22.71 56.08
N PHE A 13 8.43 -21.89 56.33
CA PHE A 13 7.12 -22.08 55.73
C PHE A 13 6.50 -20.76 55.26
N LEU A 14 7.18 -20.04 54.36
CA LEU A 14 6.52 -19.02 53.53
C LEU A 14 7.35 -18.61 52.30
N ILE A 15 7.88 -19.58 51.54
CA ILE A 15 8.37 -19.32 50.18
C ILE A 15 7.96 -20.51 49.31
N LEU A 16 6.66 -20.69 49.11
CA LEU A 16 6.14 -21.61 48.10
C LEU A 16 4.87 -20.99 47.51
N LEU A 17 4.80 -20.94 46.18
CA LEU A 17 3.72 -20.42 45.33
C LEU A 17 3.66 -18.90 45.08
N ILE A 18 4.72 -18.33 44.49
CA ILE A 18 4.55 -17.44 43.33
C ILE A 18 5.54 -17.89 42.25
N ALA A 19 5.38 -19.13 41.78
CA ALA A 19 5.86 -19.48 40.44
C ALA A 19 4.87 -18.85 39.47
N LEU A 20 5.08 -17.57 39.17
CA LEU A 20 4.43 -16.88 38.06
C LEU A 20 4.72 -17.73 36.83
N ILE A 21 3.71 -18.47 36.36
CA ILE A 21 3.78 -19.15 35.08
C ILE A 21 3.81 -18.04 34.03
N TYR A 22 5.01 -17.56 33.71
CA TYR A 22 5.29 -16.87 32.47
C TYR A 22 5.08 -17.92 31.37
N ILE A 23 3.82 -18.16 30.99
CA ILE A 23 3.53 -18.81 29.71
C ILE A 23 3.98 -17.76 28.70
N PRO A 24 5.06 -17.98 27.94
CA PRO A 24 5.37 -17.09 26.84
C PRO A 24 4.12 -17.13 25.97
N SER A 25 3.50 -15.99 25.69
CA SER A 25 2.50 -15.90 24.63
C SER A 25 3.26 -16.15 23.33
N TRP A 26 3.40 -17.42 22.96
CA TRP A 26 3.84 -17.79 21.63
C TRP A 26 2.76 -17.24 20.70
N ALA A 27 3.08 -16.14 20.01
CA ALA A 27 2.27 -15.69 18.90
C ALA A 27 2.34 -16.80 17.85
N PHE A 28 1.33 -17.67 17.84
CA PHE A 28 1.21 -18.68 16.81
C PHE A 28 0.92 -17.95 15.50
N ALA A 29 1.83 -18.11 14.52
CA ALA A 29 1.57 -17.64 13.18
C ALA A 29 0.31 -18.36 12.68
N THR A 30 -0.71 -17.58 12.31
CA THR A 30 -1.96 -18.11 11.75
C THR A 30 -1.82 -18.17 10.24
N GLU A 31 -2.12 -19.32 9.66
CA GLU A 31 -1.97 -19.59 8.24
C GLU A 31 -3.34 -19.78 7.60
N TYR A 32 -3.61 -19.02 6.53
CA TYR A 32 -4.79 -19.19 5.70
C TYR A 32 -4.39 -19.43 4.25
N TYR A 33 -5.25 -20.12 3.50
CA TYR A 33 -5.03 -20.46 2.10
C TYR A 33 -6.22 -19.99 1.26
N ILE A 34 -5.91 -19.45 0.08
CA ILE A 34 -6.92 -19.19 -0.95
C ILE A 34 -6.57 -19.96 -2.22
N SER A 35 -7.57 -20.51 -2.89
CA SER A 35 -7.44 -21.35 -4.09
C SER A 35 -8.48 -20.96 -5.14
N PRO A 36 -8.14 -20.95 -6.45
CA PRO A 36 -9.15 -20.68 -7.48
C PRO A 36 -10.28 -21.72 -7.51
N THR A 37 -10.02 -22.93 -7.00
CA THR A 37 -11.00 -24.02 -6.87
C THR A 37 -11.51 -24.20 -5.45
N GLY A 38 -11.17 -23.29 -4.53
CA GLY A 38 -11.63 -23.33 -3.14
C GLY A 38 -13.10 -22.97 -2.99
N ASP A 39 -13.55 -22.90 -1.73
CA ASP A 39 -14.89 -22.52 -1.33
C ASP A 39 -14.82 -21.55 -0.13
N ASP A 40 -15.57 -20.45 -0.16
CA ASP A 40 -15.58 -19.46 0.93
C ASP A 40 -16.33 -19.93 2.18
N THR A 41 -16.97 -21.10 2.11
CA THR A 41 -17.51 -21.83 3.26
C THR A 41 -16.46 -22.69 3.98
N ASN A 42 -15.30 -22.94 3.36
CA ASN A 42 -14.21 -23.66 4.01
C ASN A 42 -13.58 -22.85 5.15
N SER A 43 -12.79 -23.51 6.00
CA SER A 43 -12.07 -22.86 7.11
C SER A 43 -10.89 -21.98 6.64
N GLY A 44 -10.34 -22.24 5.47
CA GLY A 44 -9.12 -21.61 4.96
C GLY A 44 -7.84 -22.08 5.63
N THR A 45 -7.89 -22.95 6.65
CA THR A 45 -6.73 -23.28 7.49
C THR A 45 -5.79 -24.35 6.92
N THR A 46 -6.20 -25.02 5.84
CA THR A 46 -5.36 -25.94 5.07
C THR A 46 -5.50 -25.68 3.57
N ARG A 47 -4.60 -26.25 2.77
CA ARG A 47 -4.64 -26.13 1.30
C ARG A 47 -5.91 -26.73 0.70
N GLU A 48 -6.35 -27.86 1.25
CA GLU A 48 -7.53 -28.62 0.79
C GLU A 48 -8.82 -27.90 1.16
N LEU A 49 -8.82 -27.19 2.30
CA LEU A 49 -9.92 -26.37 2.80
C LEU A 49 -9.66 -24.88 2.54
N ALA A 50 -9.01 -24.53 1.43
CA ALA A 50 -8.74 -23.14 1.09
C ALA A 50 -10.03 -22.35 0.81
N PHE A 51 -10.02 -21.05 1.14
CA PHE A 51 -11.06 -20.13 0.68
C PHE A 51 -11.02 -20.00 -0.85
N LYS A 52 -12.12 -19.56 -1.44
CA LYS A 52 -12.17 -19.26 -2.88
C LYS A 52 -11.66 -17.86 -3.20
N SER A 53 -11.91 -16.90 -2.30
CA SER A 53 -11.77 -15.48 -2.61
C SER A 53 -10.80 -14.74 -1.70
N ILE A 54 -10.16 -13.71 -2.26
CA ILE A 54 -9.40 -12.73 -1.48
C ILE A 54 -10.31 -11.93 -0.55
N ALA A 55 -11.58 -11.74 -0.93
CA ALA A 55 -12.56 -11.04 -0.12
C ALA A 55 -12.80 -11.77 1.21
N LYS A 56 -13.01 -13.10 1.16
CA LYS A 56 -13.18 -13.93 2.34
C LYS A 56 -11.92 -13.93 3.22
N ALA A 57 -10.74 -14.06 2.61
CA ALA A 57 -9.49 -13.98 3.36
C ALA A 57 -9.35 -12.64 4.09
N LEU A 58 -9.61 -11.51 3.42
CA LEU A 58 -9.57 -10.18 4.03
C LEU A 58 -10.59 -10.00 5.16
N ASP A 59 -11.80 -10.56 5.01
CA ASP A 59 -12.82 -10.53 6.06
C ASP A 59 -12.39 -11.31 7.30
N VAL A 60 -11.72 -12.45 7.12
CA VAL A 60 -11.23 -13.27 8.24
C VAL A 60 -10.03 -12.64 8.91
N VAL A 61 -9.00 -12.20 8.17
CA VAL A 61 -7.78 -11.64 8.78
C VAL A 61 -8.00 -10.31 9.49
N TYR A 62 -9.01 -9.54 9.07
CA TYR A 62 -9.39 -8.29 9.72
C TYR A 62 -10.65 -8.40 10.58
N ASP A 63 -11.07 -9.62 10.91
CA ASP A 63 -12.10 -9.86 11.92
C ASP A 63 -11.62 -9.33 13.30
N SER A 64 -12.57 -8.82 14.07
CA SER A 64 -12.45 -8.36 15.46
C SER A 64 -11.85 -9.38 16.43
N ASN A 65 -11.83 -10.66 16.08
CA ASN A 65 -11.24 -11.71 16.90
C ASN A 65 -9.69 -11.73 16.85
N HIS A 66 -9.09 -11.07 15.86
CA HIS A 66 -7.63 -10.96 15.76
C HIS A 66 -7.08 -9.76 16.54
N SER A 67 -5.97 -10.00 17.23
CA SER A 67 -5.26 -8.97 18.00
C SER A 67 -4.19 -8.26 17.17
N ALA A 68 -3.74 -7.07 17.60
CA ALA A 68 -2.61 -6.40 16.94
C ALA A 68 -1.27 -7.14 17.05
N ASN A 69 -1.18 -8.11 17.95
CA ASN A 69 0.03 -8.93 18.11
C ASN A 69 -0.01 -10.19 17.23
N ASP A 70 -1.13 -10.47 16.57
CA ASP A 70 -1.25 -11.65 15.72
C ASP A 70 -0.41 -11.45 14.46
N VAL A 71 0.22 -12.54 14.02
CA VAL A 71 0.94 -12.61 12.75
C VAL A 71 0.22 -13.60 11.87
N ILE A 72 -0.30 -13.13 10.74
CA ILE A 72 -1.16 -13.89 9.85
C ILE A 72 -0.53 -13.93 8.46
N THR A 73 -0.44 -15.12 7.89
CA THR A 73 -0.03 -15.32 6.49
C THR A 73 -1.19 -15.91 5.70
N VAL A 74 -1.46 -15.32 4.53
CA VAL A 74 -2.43 -15.79 3.54
C VAL A 74 -1.65 -16.29 2.33
N HIS A 75 -1.64 -17.60 2.15
CA HIS A 75 -1.08 -18.29 0.99
C HIS A 75 -2.05 -18.22 -0.19
N VAL A 76 -1.65 -17.56 -1.27
CA VAL A 76 -2.37 -17.57 -2.53
C VAL A 76 -1.85 -18.72 -3.38
N LEU A 77 -2.64 -19.79 -3.49
CA LEU A 77 -2.26 -20.98 -4.24
C LEU A 77 -2.15 -20.70 -5.76
N PRO A 78 -1.38 -21.51 -6.50
CA PRO A 78 -1.22 -21.30 -7.94
C PRO A 78 -2.54 -21.37 -8.71
N GLY A 79 -2.72 -20.43 -9.63
CA GLY A 79 -3.84 -20.44 -10.58
C GLY A 79 -4.36 -19.04 -10.91
N THR A 80 -5.53 -18.97 -11.55
CA THR A 80 -6.17 -17.70 -11.94
C THR A 80 -7.45 -17.50 -11.16
N TYR A 81 -7.54 -16.38 -10.46
CA TYR A 81 -8.71 -15.94 -9.71
C TYR A 81 -9.44 -14.85 -10.50
N THR A 82 -10.68 -15.13 -10.85
CA THR A 82 -11.52 -14.20 -11.63
C THR A 82 -12.50 -13.46 -10.75
N GLY A 83 -12.85 -12.22 -11.11
CA GLY A 83 -13.93 -11.49 -10.45
C GLY A 83 -13.63 -11.02 -9.03
N GLN A 84 -12.37 -11.04 -8.61
CA GLN A 84 -11.97 -10.73 -7.24
C GLN A 84 -11.93 -9.23 -7.01
N TYR A 85 -12.63 -8.74 -6.00
CA TYR A 85 -12.46 -7.37 -5.50
C TYR A 85 -12.98 -7.23 -4.07
N LYS A 86 -12.42 -6.30 -3.28
CA LYS A 86 -12.94 -5.98 -1.93
C LYS A 86 -12.60 -4.56 -1.50
N GLY A 87 -13.59 -3.85 -0.96
CA GLY A 87 -13.37 -2.68 -0.13
C GLY A 87 -13.55 -3.06 1.34
N ILE A 88 -12.66 -2.60 2.22
CA ILE A 88 -12.74 -2.87 3.66
C ILE A 88 -12.38 -1.62 4.48
N VAL A 89 -13.16 -1.39 5.53
CA VAL A 89 -12.87 -0.37 6.55
C VAL A 89 -12.11 -1.04 7.68
N LEU A 90 -10.91 -0.55 7.96
CA LEU A 90 -10.02 -1.16 8.93
C LEU A 90 -10.25 -0.59 10.33
N GLY A 91 -10.22 -1.47 11.32
CA GLY A 91 -10.20 -1.11 12.74
C GLY A 91 -8.93 -0.34 13.14
N LYS A 92 -8.83 0.06 14.41
CA LYS A 92 -7.64 0.75 14.92
C LYS A 92 -6.46 -0.19 15.22
N SER A 93 -6.79 -1.37 15.74
CA SER A 93 -5.84 -2.41 16.12
C SER A 93 -5.79 -3.41 14.98
N LEU A 94 -4.65 -3.56 14.30
CA LEU A 94 -4.50 -4.42 13.13
C LEU A 94 -3.39 -5.45 13.36
N PRO A 95 -3.62 -6.72 12.99
CA PRO A 95 -2.58 -7.74 13.01
C PRO A 95 -1.50 -7.44 11.97
N THR A 96 -0.36 -8.13 12.08
CA THR A 96 0.63 -8.17 11.00
C THR A 96 0.17 -9.17 9.96
N VAL A 97 -0.02 -8.74 8.72
CA VAL A 97 -0.58 -9.57 7.65
C VAL A 97 0.40 -9.69 6.49
N LYS A 98 0.58 -10.92 6.01
CA LYS A 98 1.34 -11.22 4.79
C LYS A 98 0.46 -11.98 3.80
N ILE A 99 0.19 -11.41 2.64
CA ILE A 99 -0.47 -12.07 1.52
C ILE A 99 0.62 -12.45 0.51
N VAL A 100 0.85 -13.75 0.32
CA VAL A 100 1.97 -14.24 -0.48
C VAL A 100 1.50 -15.22 -1.56
N GLY A 101 1.88 -14.94 -2.81
CA GLY A 101 1.68 -15.84 -3.91
C GLY A 101 2.65 -17.01 -3.91
N GLU A 102 2.12 -18.23 -4.06
CA GLU A 102 2.92 -19.43 -4.27
C GLU A 102 3.35 -19.55 -5.73
N ILE A 103 4.66 -19.42 -5.96
CA ILE A 103 5.22 -19.54 -7.29
C ILE A 103 5.30 -21.02 -7.67
N LYS A 104 4.68 -21.40 -8.80
CA LYS A 104 4.76 -22.75 -9.37
C LYS A 104 5.28 -22.67 -10.78
N ASN A 105 6.37 -23.39 -11.07
CA ASN A 105 7.04 -23.39 -12.39
C ASN A 105 7.38 -21.97 -12.88
N GLY A 106 7.83 -21.09 -11.97
CA GLY A 106 8.14 -19.69 -12.28
C GLY A 106 6.93 -18.77 -12.47
N LEU A 107 5.71 -19.30 -12.39
CA LEU A 107 4.47 -18.53 -12.55
C LEU A 107 3.89 -18.13 -11.19
N ARG A 108 3.42 -16.88 -11.10
CA ARG A 108 2.71 -16.35 -9.95
C ARG A 108 1.22 -16.70 -10.03
N PRO A 109 0.50 -16.77 -8.90
CA PRO A 109 -0.96 -16.69 -8.90
C PRO A 109 -1.43 -15.38 -9.51
N VAL A 110 -2.54 -15.45 -10.26
CA VAL A 110 -3.03 -14.33 -11.08
C VAL A 110 -4.42 -13.91 -10.63
N PHE A 111 -4.59 -12.65 -10.23
CA PHE A 111 -5.89 -12.01 -10.11
C PHE A 111 -6.22 -11.29 -11.41
N SER A 112 -7.34 -11.65 -12.04
CA SER A 112 -7.75 -11.09 -13.33
C SER A 112 -9.24 -10.77 -13.36
N ASN A 113 -9.60 -9.52 -13.66
CA ASN A 113 -11.01 -9.12 -13.65
C ASN A 113 -11.70 -9.10 -15.02
N GLY A 114 -11.05 -9.64 -16.05
CA GLY A 114 -11.63 -9.69 -17.40
C GLY A 114 -11.93 -8.31 -18.02
N GLY A 115 -11.39 -7.21 -17.47
CA GLY A 115 -11.62 -5.87 -18.01
C GLY A 115 -12.92 -5.19 -17.51
N ILE A 116 -13.41 -5.52 -16.32
CA ILE A 116 -14.52 -4.78 -15.71
C ILE A 116 -14.03 -3.54 -14.95
N HIS A 117 -14.92 -2.55 -14.78
CA HIS A 117 -14.67 -1.32 -14.02
C HIS A 117 -14.64 -1.58 -12.51
N LYS A 118 -13.58 -2.18 -12.00
CA LYS A 118 -13.37 -2.38 -10.57
C LYS A 118 -11.92 -2.16 -10.18
N GLU A 119 -11.76 -1.72 -8.95
CA GLU A 119 -10.50 -1.78 -8.23
C GLU A 119 -10.38 -3.15 -7.56
N TRP A 120 -9.17 -3.73 -7.48
CA TRP A 120 -8.97 -5.02 -6.84
C TRP A 120 -9.15 -4.92 -5.32
N ILE A 121 -8.42 -4.04 -4.63
CA ILE A 121 -8.56 -3.85 -3.18
C ILE A 121 -8.63 -2.36 -2.83
N THR A 122 -9.55 -1.99 -1.95
CA THR A 122 -9.57 -0.68 -1.29
C THR A 122 -9.51 -0.86 0.23
N LEU A 123 -8.48 -0.30 0.86
CA LEU A 123 -8.33 -0.27 2.32
C LEU A 123 -8.65 1.14 2.83
N TYR A 124 -9.68 1.29 3.64
CA TYR A 124 -10.02 2.56 4.30
C TYR A 124 -9.47 2.55 5.73
N ALA A 125 -8.50 3.44 5.99
CA ALA A 125 -7.76 3.52 7.25
C ALA A 125 -7.40 4.99 7.53
N LYS A 126 -8.23 5.67 8.33
CA LYS A 126 -8.24 7.14 8.46
C LYS A 126 -7.89 7.67 9.86
N ASP A 127 -7.40 6.84 10.75
CA ASP A 127 -7.23 7.18 12.17
C ASP A 127 -5.85 6.73 12.70
N GLY A 128 -4.81 6.85 11.87
CA GLY A 128 -3.42 6.59 12.25
C GLY A 128 -3.01 5.13 12.17
N GLN A 129 -3.80 4.27 11.53
CA GLN A 129 -3.51 2.84 11.45
C GLN A 129 -2.14 2.56 10.83
N LYS A 130 -1.40 1.64 11.44
CA LYS A 130 -0.30 0.92 10.80
C LYS A 130 -0.89 -0.33 10.16
N LEU A 131 -0.80 -0.43 8.84
CA LEU A 131 -1.40 -1.54 8.11
C LEU A 131 -0.68 -2.86 8.36
N ASN A 132 0.62 -2.82 8.66
CA ASN A 132 1.48 -4.00 8.83
C ASN A 132 1.25 -5.05 7.75
N LEU A 133 0.97 -4.61 6.52
CA LEU A 133 0.49 -5.45 5.43
C LEU A 133 1.61 -5.60 4.41
N THR A 134 1.99 -6.84 4.11
CA THR A 134 2.83 -7.18 2.97
C THR A 134 2.03 -7.94 1.93
N ILE A 135 2.07 -7.51 0.67
CA ILE A 135 1.55 -8.26 -0.48
C ILE A 135 2.71 -8.58 -1.41
N GLU A 136 2.97 -9.87 -1.66
CA GLU A 136 4.10 -10.28 -2.49
C GLU A 136 3.84 -11.47 -3.42
N ASN A 137 4.63 -11.54 -4.50
CA ASN A 137 4.67 -12.64 -5.45
C ASN A 137 3.33 -12.95 -6.18
N ILE A 138 2.49 -11.95 -6.42
CA ILE A 138 1.26 -12.10 -7.19
C ILE A 138 1.29 -11.30 -8.50
N GLU A 139 0.46 -11.71 -9.46
CA GLU A 139 0.12 -10.91 -10.63
C GLU A 139 -1.32 -10.39 -10.51
N VAL A 140 -1.53 -9.10 -10.77
CA VAL A 140 -2.86 -8.49 -10.87
C VAL A 140 -2.99 -7.84 -12.25
N LYS A 141 -4.04 -8.20 -12.99
CA LYS A 141 -4.23 -7.71 -14.37
C LYS A 141 -5.66 -7.44 -14.78
N LYS A 142 -5.84 -6.59 -15.79
CA LYS A 142 -7.15 -6.25 -16.38
C LYS A 142 -8.13 -5.69 -15.35
N TYR A 143 -7.62 -4.82 -14.48
CA TYR A 143 -8.40 -4.03 -13.53
C TYR A 143 -8.38 -2.55 -13.92
N PHE A 144 -9.38 -1.81 -13.45
CA PHE A 144 -9.38 -0.35 -13.58
C PHE A 144 -8.32 0.30 -12.68
N SER A 145 -8.12 -0.27 -11.48
CA SER A 145 -7.12 0.11 -10.49
C SER A 145 -6.76 -1.13 -9.67
N VAL A 146 -5.59 -1.18 -9.05
CA VAL A 146 -5.16 -2.34 -8.26
C VAL A 146 -5.47 -2.12 -6.79
N LEU A 147 -4.80 -1.16 -6.15
CA LEU A 147 -4.88 -0.99 -4.71
C LEU A 147 -5.02 0.48 -4.36
N SER A 148 -6.07 0.83 -3.61
CA SER A 148 -6.13 2.10 -2.90
C SER A 148 -5.98 1.91 -1.40
N VAL A 149 -5.10 2.70 -0.80
CA VAL A 149 -5.01 2.87 0.64
C VAL A 149 -5.44 4.29 1.00
N VAL A 150 -6.51 4.40 1.77
CA VAL A 150 -7.28 5.64 1.91
C VAL A 150 -7.34 6.09 3.36
N GLY A 151 -6.52 7.08 3.69
CA GLY A 151 -6.64 7.88 4.90
C GLY A 151 -7.47 9.15 4.70
N ASP A 152 -7.55 9.98 5.73
CA ASP A 152 -8.24 11.26 5.67
C ASP A 152 -7.41 12.27 4.86
N ARG A 153 -7.92 12.68 3.71
CA ARG A 153 -7.23 13.63 2.82
C ARG A 153 -7.14 15.05 3.38
N ASP A 154 -7.96 15.39 4.36
CA ASP A 154 -8.11 16.75 4.90
C ASP A 154 -7.38 16.94 6.23
N SER A 155 -6.93 15.86 6.87
CA SER A 155 -6.22 15.91 8.15
C SER A 155 -4.93 15.08 8.13
N ALA A 156 -3.78 15.76 8.19
CA ALA A 156 -2.47 15.12 8.15
C ALA A 156 -2.23 14.10 9.28
N SER A 157 -2.86 14.27 10.45
CA SER A 157 -2.74 13.34 11.58
C SER A 157 -3.60 12.08 11.44
N ARG A 158 -4.52 12.08 10.47
CA ARG A 158 -5.52 11.02 10.22
C ARG A 158 -5.16 10.18 9.00
N GLY A 159 -3.87 9.91 8.84
CA GLY A 159 -3.33 9.06 7.79
C GLY A 159 -3.30 7.58 8.19
N ASN A 160 -2.60 6.81 7.37
CA ASN A 160 -2.21 5.42 7.65
C ASN A 160 -0.76 5.19 7.17
N SER A 161 -0.22 4.00 7.41
CA SER A 161 1.17 3.71 7.07
C SER A 161 1.49 2.21 6.96
N GLU A 162 2.73 1.91 6.56
CA GLU A 162 3.35 0.58 6.70
C GLU A 162 2.74 -0.52 5.80
N LEU A 163 2.31 -0.17 4.58
CA LEU A 163 2.12 -1.12 3.47
C LEU A 163 3.46 -1.49 2.84
N THR A 164 3.64 -2.76 2.51
CA THR A 164 4.71 -3.26 1.65
C THR A 164 4.14 -3.99 0.44
N LEU A 165 4.49 -3.55 -0.78
CA LEU A 165 4.24 -4.26 -2.03
C LEU A 165 5.58 -4.75 -2.57
N LYS A 166 5.74 -6.07 -2.73
CA LYS A 166 7.02 -6.65 -3.11
C LYS A 166 6.92 -7.69 -4.21
N ASN A 167 7.79 -7.61 -5.23
CA ASN A 167 7.95 -8.64 -6.27
C ASN A 167 6.65 -9.00 -7.02
N ASN A 168 5.69 -8.08 -7.08
CA ASN A 168 4.42 -8.25 -7.78
C ASN A 168 4.52 -7.83 -9.25
N VAL A 169 3.56 -8.30 -10.04
CA VAL A 169 3.36 -7.86 -11.43
C VAL A 169 1.99 -7.20 -11.53
N PHE A 170 1.95 -5.92 -11.89
CA PHE A 170 0.74 -5.17 -12.18
C PHE A 170 0.71 -4.91 -13.69
N ARG A 171 -0.21 -5.57 -14.39
CA ARG A 171 -0.19 -5.59 -15.86
C ARG A 171 -1.53 -5.17 -16.44
N THR A 172 -1.52 -4.33 -17.48
CA THR A 172 -2.74 -4.04 -18.25
C THR A 172 -3.81 -3.45 -17.32
N ILE A 173 -3.46 -2.33 -16.68
CA ILE A 173 -4.28 -1.64 -15.67
C ILE A 173 -4.75 -0.30 -16.23
N GLY A 174 -5.98 0.09 -15.92
CA GLY A 174 -6.58 1.37 -16.30
C GLY A 174 -7.68 1.22 -17.34
N SER A 175 -8.29 2.34 -17.73
CA SER A 175 -9.54 2.32 -18.50
C SER A 175 -9.41 1.81 -19.93
N LYS A 176 -8.19 1.79 -20.51
CA LYS A 176 -7.96 1.21 -21.85
C LYS A 176 -8.30 -0.27 -21.90
N GLN A 177 -8.14 -0.94 -20.76
CA GLN A 177 -8.24 -2.38 -20.62
C GLN A 177 -9.58 -2.81 -20.02
N THR A 178 -10.44 -1.83 -19.73
CA THR A 178 -11.78 -2.07 -19.20
C THR A 178 -12.84 -1.60 -20.17
N ASN A 179 -14.06 -2.14 -20.07
CA ASN A 179 -15.22 -1.69 -20.86
C ASN A 179 -15.75 -0.31 -20.40
N SER A 180 -14.88 0.59 -19.94
CA SER A 180 -15.21 1.81 -19.18
C SER A 180 -14.92 3.08 -19.98
N LYS A 181 -15.62 3.23 -21.12
CA LYS A 181 -15.56 4.46 -21.94
C LYS A 181 -15.90 5.69 -21.09
N GLY A 182 -15.22 6.81 -21.31
CA GLY A 182 -15.42 8.06 -20.57
C GLY A 182 -14.92 8.08 -19.13
N ARG A 183 -14.28 7.00 -18.64
CA ARG A 183 -13.80 6.90 -17.25
C ARG A 183 -12.28 6.95 -17.20
N ILE A 184 -11.77 7.61 -16.17
CA ILE A 184 -10.35 7.88 -15.97
C ILE A 184 -9.95 7.21 -14.65
N ALA A 185 -9.04 6.24 -14.73
CA ALA A 185 -8.36 5.75 -13.54
C ALA A 185 -7.27 6.75 -13.15
N PHE A 186 -7.03 6.92 -11.85
CA PHE A 186 -6.06 7.90 -11.33
C PHE A 186 -4.75 7.28 -10.85
N GLY A 187 -4.75 5.98 -10.55
CA GLY A 187 -3.58 5.26 -10.07
C GLY A 187 -3.80 3.75 -10.21
N ALA A 188 -2.78 2.98 -10.57
CA ALA A 188 -2.81 1.55 -10.33
C ALA A 188 -2.67 1.28 -8.83
N ILE A 189 -1.70 1.94 -8.18
CA ILE A 189 -1.57 2.00 -6.73
C ILE A 189 -1.84 3.44 -6.29
N ARG A 190 -2.85 3.65 -5.43
CA ARG A 190 -3.23 4.97 -4.92
C ARG A 190 -3.02 5.03 -3.41
N LEU A 191 -2.16 5.95 -2.99
CA LEU A 191 -1.86 6.24 -1.60
C LEU A 191 -2.45 7.60 -1.25
N ILE A 192 -3.46 7.63 -0.37
CA ILE A 192 -4.09 8.87 0.11
C ILE A 192 -3.79 8.98 1.60
N ASN A 193 -3.04 10.01 2.00
CA ASN A 193 -2.54 10.18 3.36
C ASN A 193 -1.96 8.89 3.94
N SER A 194 -1.05 8.30 3.17
CA SER A 194 -0.42 7.03 3.49
C SER A 194 1.09 7.17 3.44
N SER A 195 1.75 6.95 4.57
CA SER A 195 3.17 7.25 4.76
C SER A 195 4.01 6.02 5.11
N ASN A 196 5.32 6.10 4.92
CA ASN A 196 6.27 5.03 5.25
C ASN A 196 5.98 3.68 4.56
N ASN A 197 5.34 3.71 3.39
CA ASN A 197 5.10 2.50 2.60
C ASN A 197 6.34 2.13 1.77
N LYS A 198 6.43 0.85 1.41
CA LYS A 198 7.51 0.28 0.61
C LYS A 198 6.94 -0.37 -0.64
N ILE A 199 7.36 0.08 -1.81
CA ILE A 199 6.98 -0.50 -3.10
C ILE A 199 8.27 -0.94 -3.77
N ILE A 200 8.59 -2.23 -3.68
CA ILE A 200 9.92 -2.77 -3.96
C ILE A 200 9.89 -3.91 -4.99
N GLY A 201 10.70 -3.84 -6.03
CA GLY A 201 10.89 -4.99 -6.93
C GLY A 201 9.67 -5.36 -7.77
N ASN A 202 8.68 -4.47 -7.88
CA ASN A 202 7.46 -4.73 -8.64
C ASN A 202 7.64 -4.36 -10.13
N GLN A 203 6.80 -4.94 -10.97
CA GLN A 203 6.71 -4.61 -12.39
C GLN A 203 5.36 -3.97 -12.69
N PHE A 204 5.37 -2.80 -13.32
CA PHE A 204 4.20 -2.08 -13.79
C PHE A 204 4.24 -2.07 -15.31
N ILE A 205 3.37 -2.85 -15.94
CA ILE A 205 3.40 -3.09 -17.38
C ILE A 205 2.06 -2.63 -17.97
N ASP A 206 2.09 -1.80 -19.01
CA ASP A 206 0.88 -1.39 -19.75
C ASP A 206 -0.17 -0.73 -18.83
N ILE A 207 0.23 0.37 -18.17
CA ILE A 207 -0.63 1.15 -17.27
C ILE A 207 -1.25 2.32 -18.04
N ARG A 208 -2.53 2.20 -18.44
CA ARG A 208 -3.13 3.06 -19.47
C ARG A 208 -4.62 3.35 -19.32
N ASN A 209 -4.99 4.60 -19.58
CA ASN A 209 -6.38 5.00 -19.86
C ASN A 209 -6.64 5.07 -21.37
N SER A 210 -7.91 4.98 -21.78
CA SER A 210 -8.32 5.09 -23.18
C SER A 210 -8.34 6.54 -23.70
N GLU A 211 -8.68 7.50 -22.85
CA GLU A 211 -8.94 8.89 -23.26
C GLU A 211 -7.93 9.86 -22.66
N VAL A 212 -7.86 9.94 -21.33
CA VAL A 212 -6.98 10.89 -20.62
C VAL A 212 -5.84 10.14 -19.97
N CYS A 213 -4.77 9.96 -20.74
CA CYS A 213 -3.58 9.21 -20.31
C CYS A 213 -2.82 9.89 -19.17
N GLY A 214 -2.65 11.22 -19.22
CA GLY A 214 -2.00 11.98 -18.13
C GLY A 214 -2.73 11.94 -16.78
N GLY A 215 -3.96 11.42 -16.73
CA GLY A 215 -4.72 11.26 -15.49
C GLY A 215 -4.35 10.00 -14.69
N LEU A 216 -3.77 8.97 -15.32
CA LEU A 216 -3.41 7.70 -14.69
C LEU A 216 -1.91 7.64 -14.40
N HIS A 217 -1.59 7.16 -13.20
CA HIS A 217 -0.21 6.92 -12.77
C HIS A 217 -0.05 5.46 -12.33
N ALA A 218 1.15 4.89 -12.41
CA ALA A 218 1.40 3.58 -11.84
C ALA A 218 1.32 3.65 -10.30
N ILE A 219 1.94 4.67 -9.71
CA ILE A 219 1.90 4.95 -8.28
C ILE A 219 1.51 6.42 -8.08
N TYR A 220 0.40 6.64 -7.39
CA TYR A 220 -0.13 7.97 -7.10
C TYR A 220 -0.11 8.25 -5.61
N LEU A 221 0.80 9.11 -5.17
CA LEU A 221 0.94 9.56 -3.79
C LEU A 221 0.25 10.91 -3.64
N ALA A 222 -0.89 10.92 -2.96
CA ALA A 222 -1.70 12.11 -2.75
C ALA A 222 -1.89 12.42 -1.27
N HIS A 223 -2.02 13.71 -0.96
CA HIS A 223 -2.48 14.23 0.33
C HIS A 223 -1.63 13.75 1.50
N PHE A 224 -0.53 14.42 1.82
CA PHE A 224 0.35 14.08 2.95
C PHE A 224 1.03 12.70 2.87
N SER A 225 0.86 11.93 1.79
CA SER A 225 1.52 10.63 1.58
C SER A 225 3.04 10.79 1.50
N SER A 226 3.72 10.59 2.61
CA SER A 226 5.10 11.03 2.82
C SER A 226 6.03 9.88 3.21
N LYS A 227 7.34 10.06 3.00
CA LYS A 227 8.38 9.09 3.42
C LYS A 227 8.19 7.68 2.84
N ASN A 228 7.51 7.57 1.70
CA ASN A 228 7.36 6.31 0.99
C ASN A 228 8.63 6.00 0.20
N LYS A 229 8.91 4.71 0.01
CA LYS A 229 10.06 4.21 -0.73
C LYS A 229 9.60 3.42 -1.95
N ILE A 230 10.06 3.83 -3.13
CA ILE A 230 9.76 3.19 -4.41
C ILE A 230 11.09 2.76 -5.01
N ILE A 231 11.43 1.48 -4.85
CA ILE A 231 12.80 0.97 -5.05
C ILE A 231 12.82 -0.24 -5.98
N ASN A 232 13.77 -0.29 -6.92
CA ASN A 232 14.01 -1.46 -7.79
C ASN A 232 12.77 -1.90 -8.59
N ASN A 233 11.84 -1.00 -8.91
CA ASN A 233 10.68 -1.33 -9.72
C ASN A 233 10.98 -1.12 -11.21
N VAL A 234 10.24 -1.83 -12.06
CA VAL A 234 10.24 -1.63 -13.50
C VAL A 234 8.91 -1.03 -13.91
N PHE A 235 8.94 0.07 -14.67
CA PHE A 235 7.79 0.70 -15.29
C PHE A 235 7.97 0.59 -16.80
N ASP A 236 7.05 -0.11 -17.47
CA ASP A 236 7.13 -0.40 -18.90
C ASP A 236 5.79 -0.10 -19.58
N GLY A 237 5.78 0.83 -20.53
CA GLY A 237 4.59 1.11 -21.34
C GLY A 237 3.49 1.86 -20.59
N THR A 238 3.83 2.91 -19.84
CA THR A 238 2.83 3.78 -19.18
C THR A 238 2.52 5.00 -20.04
N CYS A 239 1.25 5.40 -20.09
CA CYS A 239 0.84 6.57 -20.88
C CYS A 239 0.67 7.87 -20.08
N GLY A 240 0.60 7.78 -18.75
CA GLY A 240 0.79 8.93 -17.85
C GLY A 240 2.10 8.76 -17.08
N ALA A 241 2.50 9.80 -16.34
CA ALA A 241 3.70 9.76 -15.52
C ALA A 241 3.64 8.56 -14.54
N PRO A 242 4.60 7.62 -14.55
CA PRO A 242 4.60 6.46 -13.68
C PRO A 242 4.38 6.80 -12.19
N ILE A 243 5.11 7.79 -11.66
CA ILE A 243 5.04 8.16 -10.25
C ILE A 243 4.58 9.61 -10.12
N LYS A 244 3.53 9.83 -9.33
CA LYS A 244 3.01 11.17 -9.05
C LYS A 244 3.00 11.52 -7.57
N PHE A 245 3.53 12.70 -7.26
CA PHE A 245 3.42 13.34 -5.95
C PHE A 245 2.38 14.47 -6.00
N ARG A 246 1.42 14.45 -5.07
CA ARG A 246 0.39 15.49 -4.96
C ARG A 246 0.10 15.90 -3.53
N ASP A 247 -0.07 17.20 -3.35
CA ASP A 247 -0.54 17.83 -2.12
C ASP A 247 0.26 17.39 -0.88
N ARG A 248 1.42 18.02 -0.69
CA ARG A 248 2.31 17.78 0.46
C ARG A 248 2.72 16.31 0.62
N ALA A 249 2.86 15.57 -0.48
CA ALA A 249 3.42 14.22 -0.49
C ALA A 249 4.95 14.31 -0.39
N ASN A 250 5.48 14.49 0.82
CA ASN A 250 6.83 14.98 1.04
C ASN A 250 7.83 13.87 1.37
N GLY A 251 9.11 14.09 1.11
CA GLY A 251 10.17 13.22 1.62
C GLY A 251 10.14 11.79 1.08
N ASN A 252 9.50 11.55 -0.05
CA ASN A 252 9.47 10.23 -0.68
C ASN A 252 10.79 9.97 -1.42
N VAL A 253 11.17 8.70 -1.55
CA VAL A 253 12.40 8.27 -2.21
C VAL A 253 12.07 7.37 -3.39
N VAL A 254 12.57 7.73 -4.57
CA VAL A 254 12.47 6.96 -5.81
C VAL A 254 13.87 6.58 -6.25
N GLU A 255 14.21 5.30 -6.08
CA GLU A 255 15.60 4.86 -6.21
C GLU A 255 15.75 3.57 -7.02
N ASN A 256 16.76 3.50 -7.89
CA ASN A 256 17.13 2.30 -8.63
C ASN A 256 15.98 1.70 -9.47
N ASN A 257 15.03 2.53 -9.93
CA ASN A 257 13.94 2.06 -10.79
C ASN A 257 14.34 2.13 -12.26
N LYS A 258 13.71 1.30 -13.07
CA LYS A 258 13.85 1.30 -14.53
C LYS A 258 12.56 1.79 -15.17
N PHE A 259 12.67 2.81 -16.01
CA PHE A 259 11.57 3.40 -16.77
C PHE A 259 11.80 3.14 -18.26
N VAL A 260 10.91 2.39 -18.89
CA VAL A 260 11.02 1.88 -20.26
C VAL A 260 9.75 2.19 -21.03
N ASN A 261 9.88 2.55 -22.31
CA ASN A 261 8.75 2.76 -23.23
C ASN A 261 7.67 3.72 -22.67
N LEU A 262 8.08 4.82 -22.03
CA LEU A 262 7.14 5.85 -21.58
C LEU A 262 6.61 6.62 -22.80
N GLU A 263 5.31 6.86 -22.88
CA GLU A 263 4.69 7.51 -24.06
C GLU A 263 4.82 9.04 -24.04
N ASN A 264 6.03 9.56 -24.22
CA ASN A 264 6.33 11.00 -24.18
C ASN A 264 5.83 11.69 -22.90
N VAL A 265 5.97 10.99 -21.76
CA VAL A 265 5.62 11.49 -20.43
C VAL A 265 6.84 11.44 -19.51
N PRO A 266 6.92 12.32 -18.51
CA PRO A 266 7.98 12.27 -17.51
C PRO A 266 7.86 10.98 -16.69
N ALA A 267 8.97 10.49 -16.15
CA ALA A 267 8.96 9.37 -15.21
C ALA A 267 8.33 9.78 -13.87
N LEU A 268 8.67 10.98 -13.39
CA LEU A 268 8.20 11.57 -12.15
C LEU A 268 7.43 12.85 -12.43
N GLN A 269 6.24 12.96 -11.85
CA GLN A 269 5.46 14.20 -11.88
C GLN A 269 5.16 14.65 -10.46
N GLU A 270 5.36 15.93 -10.20
CA GLU A 270 4.82 16.54 -9.00
C GLU A 270 3.77 17.59 -9.43
N TRP A 271 2.64 17.63 -8.72
CA TRP A 271 1.53 18.52 -9.05
C TRP A 271 0.68 18.81 -7.81
N PHE A 272 0.06 20.00 -7.74
CA PHE A 272 -0.99 20.29 -6.75
C PHE A 272 -2.10 21.14 -7.37
N CYS A 273 -3.30 21.01 -6.83
CA CYS A 273 -4.46 21.76 -7.29
C CYS A 273 -4.49 23.15 -6.65
N ASP A 274 -4.19 24.17 -7.45
CA ASP A 274 -4.30 25.56 -7.01
C ASP A 274 -5.75 26.07 -7.15
N ARG A 275 -6.48 26.12 -6.04
CA ARG A 275 -7.91 26.51 -6.02
C ARG A 275 -8.19 27.96 -6.43
N VAL A 276 -7.19 28.84 -6.44
CA VAL A 276 -7.35 30.21 -6.96
C VAL A 276 -7.26 30.20 -8.49
N ALA A 277 -6.46 29.30 -9.05
CA ALA A 277 -6.26 29.18 -10.49
C ALA A 277 -7.24 28.21 -11.17
N ASN A 278 -7.77 27.24 -10.43
CA ASN A 278 -8.58 26.16 -10.96
C ASN A 278 -9.83 25.92 -10.07
N LYS A 279 -11.00 26.18 -10.65
CA LYS A 279 -12.32 26.04 -9.99
C LYS A 279 -12.73 24.58 -9.73
N ASP A 280 -12.04 23.62 -10.35
CA ASP A 280 -12.26 22.19 -10.15
C ASP A 280 -11.52 21.65 -8.93
N CYS A 281 -10.67 22.45 -8.29
CA CYS A 281 -10.06 22.09 -7.02
C CYS A 281 -11.10 22.04 -5.91
N LYS A 282 -11.58 20.83 -5.57
CA LYS A 282 -12.64 20.65 -4.57
C LYS A 282 -12.16 20.59 -3.11
N LYS A 283 -10.85 20.57 -2.84
CA LYS A 283 -10.33 20.50 -1.46
C LYS A 283 -10.49 21.86 -0.76
N PRO A 284 -11.32 21.99 0.29
CA PRO A 284 -11.59 23.30 0.90
C PRO A 284 -10.33 23.95 1.48
N ALA A 285 -9.46 23.18 2.13
CA ALA A 285 -8.21 23.68 2.71
C ALA A 285 -7.15 24.09 1.66
N GLY A 286 -7.38 23.79 0.38
CA GLY A 286 -6.39 23.97 -0.69
C GLY A 286 -5.25 22.95 -0.63
N GLU A 287 -4.59 22.77 -1.76
CA GLU A 287 -3.42 21.89 -1.88
C GLU A 287 -2.14 22.71 -1.91
N CYS A 288 -1.02 22.09 -1.54
CA CYS A 288 0.30 22.73 -1.58
C CYS A 288 1.33 21.84 -2.30
N PRO A 289 2.42 22.44 -2.81
CA PRO A 289 3.50 21.66 -3.41
C PRO A 289 4.00 20.54 -2.50
N SER A 290 4.45 19.47 -3.12
CA SER A 290 5.22 18.43 -2.46
C SER A 290 6.71 18.79 -2.52
N ILE A 291 7.41 18.60 -1.41
CA ILE A 291 8.81 18.99 -1.23
C ILE A 291 9.67 17.85 -0.67
N LEU A 292 10.98 17.99 -0.87
CA LEU A 292 12.01 17.09 -0.35
C LEU A 292 11.87 15.64 -0.85
N ASN A 293 11.19 15.43 -1.96
CA ASN A 293 11.24 14.13 -2.62
C ASN A 293 12.62 13.96 -3.25
N VAL A 294 13.14 12.74 -3.21
CA VAL A 294 14.47 12.42 -3.72
C VAL A 294 14.33 11.39 -4.82
N GLU A 295 15.03 11.62 -5.92
CA GLU A 295 15.24 10.63 -6.95
C GLU A 295 16.74 10.39 -7.12
N ARG A 296 17.15 9.13 -7.26
CA ARG A 296 18.55 8.78 -7.43
C ARG A 296 18.74 7.44 -8.13
N ASN A 297 19.80 7.32 -8.92
CA ASN A 297 20.20 6.07 -9.60
C ASN A 297 19.08 5.42 -10.45
N ASN A 298 18.13 6.20 -10.95
CA ASN A 298 17.07 5.69 -11.81
C ASN A 298 17.54 5.60 -13.27
N GLN A 299 17.08 4.58 -13.98
CA GLN A 299 17.37 4.38 -15.40
C GLN A 299 16.17 4.82 -16.24
N PHE A 300 16.39 5.75 -17.17
CA PHE A 300 15.35 6.28 -18.05
C PHE A 300 15.67 5.90 -19.50
N SER A 301 14.72 5.28 -20.20
CA SER A 301 14.94 4.80 -21.58
C SER A 301 14.50 5.81 -22.66
N VAL A 302 14.53 7.12 -22.38
CA VAL A 302 14.03 8.14 -23.32
C VAL A 302 14.85 9.44 -23.28
N ASP A 303 15.19 9.95 -24.48
CA ASP A 303 15.99 11.16 -24.70
C ASP A 303 15.15 12.44 -24.96
N SER A 304 13.83 12.32 -25.19
CA SER A 304 13.01 13.44 -25.70
C SER A 304 12.18 14.20 -24.67
N VAL A 305 11.96 13.63 -23.47
CA VAL A 305 11.17 14.26 -22.40
C VAL A 305 11.98 14.29 -21.12
N PRO A 306 12.08 15.44 -20.43
CA PRO A 306 12.72 15.49 -19.13
C PRO A 306 12.12 14.43 -18.19
N PRO A 307 12.95 13.65 -17.47
CA PRO A 307 12.46 12.56 -16.63
C PRO A 307 11.59 13.05 -15.46
N ILE A 308 11.65 14.35 -15.14
CA ILE A 308 10.96 14.98 -14.03
C ILE A 308 10.16 16.18 -14.55
N GLU A 309 8.88 16.23 -14.21
CA GLU A 309 8.00 17.36 -14.46
C GLU A 309 7.49 17.95 -13.14
N LEU A 310 7.71 19.26 -12.97
CA LEU A 310 7.20 20.03 -11.84
C LEU A 310 6.02 20.88 -12.30
N MET A 311 4.82 20.47 -11.93
CA MET A 311 3.60 21.17 -12.29
C MET A 311 3.04 21.98 -11.12
N GLY A 312 2.21 22.98 -11.43
CA GLY A 312 1.63 23.88 -10.44
C GLY A 312 2.41 25.18 -10.30
N ARG A 313 1.74 26.22 -9.80
CA ARG A 313 2.28 27.58 -9.76
C ARG A 313 3.33 27.72 -8.67
N LYS A 314 4.34 28.56 -8.89
CA LYS A 314 5.33 28.96 -7.87
C LYS A 314 4.84 30.08 -6.93
N VAL A 315 3.59 30.52 -7.11
CA VAL A 315 3.00 31.61 -6.32
C VAL A 315 2.56 31.07 -4.96
N GLN A 316 3.15 31.62 -3.90
CA GLN A 316 2.79 31.25 -2.53
C GLN A 316 1.29 31.46 -2.28
N ARG A 317 0.70 30.50 -1.56
CA ARG A 317 -0.71 30.54 -1.17
C ARG A 317 -0.86 30.68 0.34
N PRO A 318 -1.87 31.42 0.84
CA PRO A 318 -2.06 31.66 2.27
C PRO A 318 -2.25 30.38 3.12
N TRP A 319 -2.75 29.30 2.51
CA TRP A 319 -2.96 28.00 3.18
C TRP A 319 -1.74 27.08 3.15
N CYS A 320 -0.63 27.54 2.59
CA CYS A 320 0.63 26.82 2.52
C CYS A 320 1.69 27.52 3.34
N SER A 321 2.57 26.74 3.97
CA SER A 321 3.76 27.31 4.60
C SER A 321 4.70 27.88 3.54
N THR A 322 5.47 28.91 3.89
CA THR A 322 6.54 29.45 3.03
C THR A 322 7.50 28.36 2.55
N LYS A 323 7.83 27.41 3.45
CA LYS A 323 8.67 26.24 3.12
C LYS A 323 8.12 25.38 1.97
N SER A 324 6.80 25.33 1.80
CA SER A 324 6.19 24.57 0.70
C SER A 324 6.54 25.15 -0.68
N PHE A 325 6.90 26.44 -0.76
CA PHE A 325 7.24 27.12 -2.01
C PHE A 325 8.72 27.41 -2.17
N SER A 326 9.48 27.51 -1.06
CA SER A 326 10.93 27.70 -1.10
C SER A 326 11.73 26.39 -1.10
N GLY A 327 11.13 25.28 -0.67
CA GLY A 327 11.79 23.97 -0.65
C GLY A 327 11.97 23.36 -2.04
N ALA A 328 13.06 22.61 -2.23
CA ALA A 328 13.24 21.78 -3.43
C ALA A 328 12.08 20.77 -3.53
N ARG A 329 11.43 20.69 -4.68
CA ARG A 329 10.27 19.81 -4.90
C ARG A 329 10.70 18.36 -5.08
N ILE A 330 11.67 18.16 -5.96
CA ILE A 330 12.38 16.92 -6.21
C ILE A 330 13.88 17.23 -6.24
N ILE A 331 14.68 16.41 -5.55
CA ILE A 331 16.13 16.49 -5.46
C ILE A 331 16.70 15.29 -6.22
N SER A 332 17.45 15.54 -7.29
CA SER A 332 18.19 14.53 -8.04
C SER A 332 19.56 14.30 -7.37
N GLN A 333 19.91 13.04 -7.12
CA GLN A 333 21.20 12.64 -6.53
C GLN A 333 21.91 11.55 -7.33
#